data_AF-A0A7V0QJV3-F1
#
_entry.id   AF-A0A7V0QJV3-F1
#
_cell.length_a   1.000
_cell.length_b   1.000
_cell.length_c   1.000
_cell.angle_alpha   90.00
_cell.angle_beta   90.00
_cell.angle_gamma   90.00
#
_symmetry.space_group_name_H-M   'P 1'
#
loop_
_entity.id
_entity.type
_entity.pdbx_description
1 polymer ?
#
loop_
_entity_poly.entity_id
_entity_poly.type
_entity_poly.pdbx_seq_one_letter_code
_entity_poly.pdbx_strand_id
1 'polypeptide(L)'
;MRIAVVGTGFVGLTHAAVCSEYGHEVVAYDTDADKIEDFKSGIAENIEKHVNEPGLWQIIKKTIGKYLFFTTNIREALDDVDAVFFCLPTPPNLDGSTDLSIYRSAVDDVCEALKTIERKRRILLINKSTVPIGTARALQRQVMEHGIENFGVASNPEFLPEGEAVEASRKPNRVVVGCDEEQDFRIMRRIYSQFVSHVRTAYIETTPETAEAIKYVANTLLMTYISFWNGVGARLAETFP
;
A
#
# COMPACT_ATOMS: atom_id res chain seq x y z
N MET A 1 10.11 3.57 -12.91
CA MET A 1 9.05 4.56 -12.60
C MET A 1 9.39 5.18 -11.28
N ARG A 2 8.99 6.44 -11.05
CA ARG A 2 9.17 7.11 -9.76
C ARG A 2 7.88 6.99 -8.96
N ILE A 3 7.96 6.44 -7.75
CA ILE A 3 6.82 6.07 -6.91
C ILE A 3 6.98 6.74 -5.54
N ALA A 4 5.95 7.44 -5.09
CA ALA A 4 5.85 7.87 -3.69
C ALA A 4 5.09 6.82 -2.87
N VAL A 5 5.56 6.53 -1.66
CA VAL A 5 4.84 5.72 -0.68
C VAL A 5 4.59 6.57 0.55
N VAL A 6 3.33 6.87 0.84
CA VAL A 6 2.89 7.70 1.97
C VAL A 6 2.49 6.79 3.13
N GLY A 7 3.25 6.89 4.22
CA GLY A 7 3.16 6.00 5.38
C GLY A 7 4.20 4.88 5.28
N THR A 8 5.01 4.74 6.33
CA THR A 8 6.11 3.76 6.41
C THR A 8 5.90 2.74 7.53
N GLY A 9 4.64 2.44 7.86
CA GLY A 9 4.30 1.27 8.67
C GLY A 9 4.58 -0.04 7.93
N PHE A 10 4.18 -1.16 8.53
CA PHE A 10 4.41 -2.51 8.00
C PHE A 10 4.12 -2.66 6.49
N VAL A 11 2.93 -2.24 6.04
CA VAL A 11 2.55 -2.31 4.61
C VAL A 11 3.41 -1.40 3.76
N GLY A 12 3.56 -0.14 4.18
CA GLY A 12 4.22 0.90 3.40
C GLY A 12 5.72 0.67 3.23
N LEU A 13 6.44 0.37 4.32
CA LEU A 13 7.87 0.13 4.25
C LEU A 13 8.21 -1.13 3.45
N THR A 14 7.46 -2.22 3.66
CA THR A 14 7.62 -3.46 2.88
C THR A 14 7.35 -3.19 1.41
N HIS A 15 6.28 -2.47 1.08
CA HIS A 15 5.95 -2.15 -0.30
C HIS A 15 7.03 -1.27 -0.95
N ALA A 16 7.52 -0.26 -0.25
CA ALA A 16 8.57 0.62 -0.74
C ALA A 16 9.87 -0.13 -1.03
N ALA A 17 10.30 -0.99 -0.09
CA ALA A 17 11.49 -1.82 -0.25
C ALA A 17 11.37 -2.81 -1.41
N VAL A 18 10.24 -3.50 -1.55
CA VAL A 18 10.05 -4.48 -2.63
C VAL A 18 9.95 -3.79 -4.00
N CYS A 19 9.26 -2.65 -4.09
CA CYS A 19 9.22 -1.86 -5.33
C CYS A 19 10.62 -1.37 -5.73
N SER A 20 11.44 -0.92 -4.78
CA SER A 20 12.81 -0.50 -5.08
C SER A 20 13.71 -1.67 -5.49
N GLU A 21 13.50 -2.87 -4.92
CA GLU A 21 14.18 -4.10 -5.34
C GLU A 21 13.88 -4.45 -6.80
N TYR A 22 12.65 -4.20 -7.26
CA TYR A 22 12.24 -4.38 -8.65
C TYR A 22 12.69 -3.25 -9.60
N GLY A 23 13.48 -2.30 -9.10
CA GLY A 23 14.11 -1.25 -9.92
C GLY A 23 13.25 -0.02 -10.13
N HIS A 24 12.16 0.15 -9.36
CA HIS A 24 11.48 1.44 -9.28
C HIS A 24 12.30 2.41 -8.43
N GLU A 25 12.24 3.70 -8.76
CA GLU A 25 12.74 4.73 -7.88
C GLU A 25 11.63 5.06 -6.89
N VAL A 26 11.85 4.82 -5.61
CA VAL A 26 10.83 4.90 -4.57
C VAL A 26 11.23 5.93 -3.54
N VAL A 27 10.33 6.88 -3.26
CA VAL A 27 10.47 7.81 -2.14
C VAL A 27 9.44 7.45 -1.08
N ALA A 28 9.91 6.92 0.04
CA ALA A 28 9.10 6.58 1.21
C ALA A 28 9.01 7.80 2.14
N TYR A 29 7.77 8.24 2.38
CA TYR A 29 7.45 9.42 3.16
C TYR A 29 6.70 9.04 4.45
N ASP A 30 7.10 9.66 5.56
CA ASP A 30 6.41 9.59 6.84
C ASP A 30 6.60 10.92 7.58
N THR A 31 5.65 11.27 8.45
CA THR A 31 5.76 12.46 9.31
C THR A 31 6.72 12.24 10.49
N ASP A 32 6.98 10.98 10.85
CA ASP A 32 7.86 10.59 11.95
C ASP A 32 9.33 10.68 11.54
N ALA A 33 10.00 11.74 11.98
CA ALA A 33 11.40 12.00 11.67
C ALA A 33 12.36 10.96 12.26
N ASP A 34 12.08 10.48 13.47
CA ASP A 34 12.94 9.49 14.14
C ASP A 34 12.92 8.17 13.36
N LYS A 35 11.73 7.75 12.92
CA LYS A 35 11.55 6.58 12.07
C LYS A 35 12.27 6.71 10.73
N ILE A 36 12.16 7.88 10.07
CA ILE A 36 12.83 8.13 8.80
C ILE A 36 14.36 8.09 8.94
N GLU A 37 14.92 8.67 10.01
CA GLU A 37 16.37 8.61 10.27
C GLU A 37 16.84 7.18 10.60
N ASP A 38 16.06 6.43 11.37
CA ASP A 38 16.32 5.01 11.64
C ASP A 38 16.36 4.19 10.34
N PHE A 39 15.44 4.43 9.40
CA PHE A 39 15.46 3.78 8.08
C PHE A 39 16.63 4.22 7.20
N LYS A 40 16.98 5.51 7.24
CA LYS A 40 18.13 6.04 6.50
C LYS A 40 19.46 5.43 6.94
N SER A 41 19.55 4.96 8.19
CA SER A 41 20.76 4.31 8.70
C SER A 41 21.10 3.00 7.96
N GLY A 42 20.10 2.30 7.42
CA GLY A 42 20.30 0.98 6.82
C GLY A 42 20.76 -0.11 7.80
N ILE A 43 20.65 0.15 9.12
CA ILE A 43 21.03 -0.76 10.20
C ILE A 43 19.82 -1.62 10.59
N ALA A 44 20.01 -2.94 10.68
CA ALA A 44 18.94 -3.90 10.94
C ALA A 44 18.15 -3.58 12.22
N GLU A 45 18.83 -3.38 13.35
CA GLU A 45 18.18 -3.11 14.65
C GLU A 45 17.30 -1.85 14.63
N ASN A 46 17.75 -0.79 13.95
CA ASN A 46 16.98 0.45 13.82
C ASN A 46 15.72 0.26 12.97
N ILE A 47 15.81 -0.52 11.88
CA ILE A 47 14.68 -0.82 11.01
C ILE A 47 13.68 -1.75 11.72
N GLU A 48 14.17 -2.84 12.31
CA GLU A 48 13.37 -3.90 12.93
C GLU A 48 12.62 -3.42 14.18
N LYS A 49 13.15 -2.40 14.87
CA LYS A 49 12.46 -1.69 15.95
C LYS A 49 11.09 -1.13 15.52
N HIS A 50 10.97 -0.67 14.26
CA HIS A 50 9.72 -0.13 13.73
C HIS A 50 8.92 -1.15 12.93
N VAL A 51 9.60 -1.95 12.12
CA VAL A 51 8.98 -2.99 11.27
C VAL A 51 9.85 -4.25 11.32
N ASN A 52 9.47 -5.17 12.20
CA ASN A 52 10.13 -6.46 12.33
C ASN A 52 9.59 -7.44 11.28
N GLU A 53 10.21 -7.44 10.10
CA GLU A 53 9.83 -8.29 8.97
C GLU A 53 11.07 -8.98 8.38
N PRO A 54 11.09 -10.33 8.33
CA PRO A 54 12.23 -11.07 7.81
C PRO A 54 12.64 -10.66 6.38
N GLY A 55 13.91 -10.34 6.20
CA GLY A 55 14.46 -9.98 4.88
C GLY A 55 14.32 -8.50 4.50
N LEU A 56 13.56 -7.71 5.25
CA LEU A 56 13.27 -6.32 4.90
C LEU A 56 14.52 -5.42 4.97
N TRP A 57 15.30 -5.51 6.05
CA TRP A 57 16.47 -4.66 6.23
C TRP A 57 17.54 -4.91 5.17
N GLN A 58 17.68 -6.15 4.67
CA GLN A 58 18.63 -6.48 3.61
C GLN A 58 18.26 -5.78 2.31
N ILE A 59 16.96 -5.70 1.99
CA ILE A 59 16.47 -4.98 0.81
C ILE A 59 16.74 -3.49 0.96
N ILE A 60 16.40 -2.91 2.11
CA ILE A 60 16.62 -1.49 2.40
C ILE A 60 18.11 -1.16 2.26
N LYS A 61 18.99 -1.91 2.94
CA LYS A 61 20.45 -1.71 2.87
C LYS A 61 21.01 -1.79 1.45
N LYS A 62 20.43 -2.64 0.60
CA LYS A 62 20.87 -2.82 -0.80
C LYS A 62 20.40 -1.67 -1.71
N THR A 63 19.22 -1.11 -1.44
CA THR A 63 18.52 -0.18 -2.34
C THR A 63 18.57 1.27 -1.89
N ILE A 64 18.84 1.53 -0.62
CA ILE A 64 18.91 2.87 -0.05
C ILE A 64 19.95 3.72 -0.77
N GLY A 65 19.55 4.96 -1.13
CA GLY A 65 20.39 5.90 -1.86
C GLY A 65 20.61 5.56 -3.34
N LYS A 66 19.99 4.48 -3.86
CA LYS A 66 20.03 4.09 -5.27
C LYS A 66 18.65 4.09 -5.90
N TYR A 67 17.73 3.36 -5.27
CA TYR A 67 16.35 3.17 -5.72
C TYR A 67 15.35 3.41 -4.59
N LEU A 68 15.78 3.47 -3.33
CA LEU A 68 14.95 3.77 -2.18
C LEU A 68 15.47 5.01 -1.47
N PHE A 69 14.59 5.98 -1.28
CA PHE A 69 14.86 7.24 -0.61
C PHE A 69 13.82 7.44 0.49
N PHE A 70 14.23 8.08 1.58
CA PHE A 70 13.37 8.36 2.72
C PHE A 70 13.35 9.86 2.99
N THR A 71 12.17 10.43 3.22
CA THR A 71 12.03 11.86 3.51
C THR A 71 10.85 12.13 4.44
N THR A 72 10.93 13.22 5.20
CA THR A 72 9.81 13.82 5.93
C THR A 72 9.21 15.02 5.20
N ASN A 73 9.72 15.33 4.00
CA ASN A 73 9.23 16.40 3.17
C ASN A 73 8.33 15.85 2.05
N ILE A 74 7.03 16.09 2.17
CA ILE A 74 6.05 15.58 1.22
C ILE A 74 6.28 16.12 -0.21
N ARG A 75 6.81 17.33 -0.36
CA ARG A 75 7.10 17.89 -1.70
C ARG A 75 8.24 17.16 -2.39
N GLU A 76 9.29 16.79 -1.64
CA GLU A 76 10.38 15.97 -2.18
C GLU A 76 9.88 14.58 -2.59
N ALA A 77 8.96 14.01 -1.81
CA ALA A 77 8.37 12.71 -2.11
C ALA A 77 7.52 12.72 -3.38
N LEU A 78 6.89 13.84 -3.71
CA LEU A 78 5.96 14.00 -4.84
C LEU A 78 6.59 14.63 -6.08
N ASP A 79 7.87 15.00 -6.02
CA ASP A 79 8.60 15.52 -7.17
C ASP A 79 8.71 14.47 -8.28
N ASP A 80 8.29 14.83 -9.50
CA ASP A 80 8.32 14.00 -10.72
C ASP A 80 7.81 12.55 -10.58
N VAL A 81 6.81 12.30 -9.71
CA VAL A 81 6.28 10.95 -9.49
C VAL A 81 5.21 10.52 -10.50
N ASP A 82 5.23 9.24 -10.86
CA ASP A 82 4.22 8.61 -11.70
C ASP A 82 3.01 8.10 -10.87
N ALA A 83 3.27 7.70 -9.62
CA ALA A 83 2.27 7.10 -8.74
C ALA A 83 2.52 7.40 -7.26
N VAL A 84 1.45 7.47 -6.46
CA VAL A 84 1.47 7.69 -5.01
C VAL A 84 0.65 6.58 -4.34
N PHE A 85 1.29 5.78 -3.49
CA PHE A 85 0.60 4.77 -2.68
C PHE A 85 0.29 5.32 -1.29
N PHE A 86 -0.98 5.29 -0.90
CA PHE A 86 -1.41 5.54 0.47
C PHE A 86 -1.38 4.24 1.26
N CYS A 87 -0.42 4.12 2.18
CA CYS A 87 -0.14 2.96 3.03
C CYS A 87 -0.31 3.31 4.52
N LEU A 88 -1.42 3.96 4.84
CA LEU A 88 -1.71 4.53 6.15
C LEU A 88 -2.55 3.59 7.01
N PRO A 89 -2.39 3.63 8.34
CA PRO A 89 -3.24 2.88 9.24
C PRO A 89 -4.69 3.38 9.16
N THR A 90 -5.62 2.43 9.32
CA THR A 90 -7.07 2.63 9.26
C THR A 90 -7.70 1.91 10.45
N PRO A 91 -7.42 2.38 11.68
CA PRO A 91 -7.85 1.70 12.90
C PRO A 91 -9.38 1.71 13.03
N PRO A 92 -9.97 0.84 13.86
CA PRO A 92 -11.40 0.91 14.15
C PRO A 92 -11.73 2.06 15.10
N ASN A 93 -12.87 2.71 14.87
CA ASN A 93 -13.56 3.58 15.82
C ASN A 93 -14.16 2.74 16.97
N LEU A 94 -14.63 3.41 18.02
CA LEU A 94 -15.30 2.76 19.16
C LEU A 94 -16.57 1.99 18.77
N ASP A 95 -17.25 2.38 17.69
CA ASP A 95 -18.42 1.71 17.14
C ASP A 95 -18.07 0.58 16.15
N GLY A 96 -16.77 0.34 15.91
CA GLY A 96 -16.26 -0.66 14.98
C GLY A 96 -16.17 -0.20 13.52
N SER A 97 -16.63 1.02 13.18
CA SER A 97 -16.42 1.59 11.84
C SER A 97 -14.95 1.94 11.61
N THR A 98 -14.51 2.07 10.35
CA THR A 98 -13.12 2.43 10.05
C THR A 98 -12.86 3.92 10.30
N ASP A 99 -11.85 4.23 11.10
CA ASP A 99 -11.30 5.58 11.21
C ASP A 99 -10.43 5.90 9.98
N LEU A 100 -10.81 6.94 9.27
CA LEU A 100 -10.10 7.45 8.08
C LEU A 100 -9.43 8.81 8.35
N SER A 101 -9.36 9.27 9.60
CA SER A 101 -8.78 10.58 9.97
C SER A 101 -7.34 10.74 9.48
N ILE A 102 -6.47 9.79 9.81
CA ILE A 102 -5.06 9.75 9.39
C ILE A 102 -4.94 9.70 7.87
N TYR A 103 -5.76 8.86 7.24
CA TYR A 103 -5.79 8.72 5.79
C TYR A 103 -6.17 10.04 5.09
N ARG A 104 -7.26 10.68 5.54
CA ARG A 104 -7.76 11.93 4.94
C ARG A 104 -6.77 13.08 5.13
N SER A 105 -6.17 13.20 6.31
CA SER A 105 -5.14 14.21 6.57
C SER A 105 -3.96 14.07 5.61
N ALA A 106 -3.48 12.85 5.36
CA ALA A 106 -2.38 12.64 4.43
C ALA A 106 -2.78 12.90 2.97
N VAL A 107 -4.04 12.66 2.60
CA VAL A 107 -4.57 13.04 1.28
C VAL A 107 -4.57 14.57 1.13
N ASP A 108 -4.96 15.31 2.17
CA ASP A 108 -4.90 16.78 2.17
C ASP A 108 -3.46 17.27 2.00
N ASP A 109 -2.50 16.72 2.76
CA ASP A 109 -1.09 17.06 2.65
C ASP A 109 -0.52 16.78 1.25
N VAL A 110 -0.87 15.64 0.66
CA VAL A 110 -0.50 15.30 -0.72
C VAL A 110 -1.11 16.28 -1.71
N CYS A 111 -2.39 16.62 -1.58
CA CYS A 111 -3.07 17.54 -2.49
C CYS A 111 -2.47 18.95 -2.40
N GLU A 112 -2.23 19.47 -1.19
CA GLU A 112 -1.60 20.78 -0.99
C GLU A 112 -0.18 20.83 -1.58
N ALA A 113 0.59 19.75 -1.44
CA ALA A 113 1.89 19.66 -2.09
C ALA A 113 1.76 19.64 -3.62
N LEU A 114 0.85 18.85 -4.19
CA LEU A 114 0.64 18.73 -5.64
C LEU A 114 0.20 20.04 -6.30
N LYS A 115 -0.49 20.95 -5.58
CA LYS A 115 -0.81 22.30 -6.10
C LYS A 115 0.42 23.12 -6.44
N THR A 116 1.53 22.88 -5.74
CA THR A 116 2.77 23.66 -5.87
C THR A 116 3.76 23.04 -6.85
N ILE A 117 3.48 21.83 -7.36
CA ILE A 117 4.36 21.08 -8.25
C ILE A 117 3.80 21.16 -9.67
N GLU A 118 4.58 21.72 -10.60
CA GLU A 118 4.22 21.71 -12.01
C GLU A 118 4.34 20.29 -12.57
N ARG A 119 3.25 19.75 -13.11
CA ARG A 119 3.19 18.37 -13.61
C ARG A 119 2.72 18.35 -15.06
N LYS A 120 3.47 17.62 -15.90
CA LYS A 120 3.11 17.37 -17.31
C LYS A 120 2.45 16.02 -17.53
N ARG A 121 2.66 15.08 -16.60
CA ARG A 121 2.21 13.69 -16.69
C ARG A 121 1.04 13.43 -15.75
N ARG A 122 0.21 12.46 -16.13
CA ARG A 122 -0.85 11.94 -15.27
C ARG A 122 -0.22 11.29 -14.04
N ILE A 123 -0.74 11.59 -12.85
CA ILE A 123 -0.34 10.94 -11.60
C ILE A 123 -1.41 9.93 -11.18
N LEU A 124 -1.02 8.74 -10.72
CA LEU A 124 -1.96 7.76 -10.18
C LEU A 124 -1.92 7.75 -8.66
N LEU A 125 -3.07 8.02 -8.01
CA LEU A 125 -3.24 7.99 -6.57
C LEU A 125 -3.85 6.64 -6.15
N ILE A 126 -3.13 5.85 -5.36
CA ILE A 126 -3.42 4.43 -5.16
C ILE A 126 -3.67 4.14 -3.69
N ASN A 127 -4.87 3.64 -3.38
CA ASN A 127 -5.21 3.16 -2.06
C ASN A 127 -4.65 1.76 -1.84
N LYS A 128 -3.67 1.64 -0.95
CA LYS A 128 -3.16 0.35 -0.48
C LYS A 128 -3.63 0.01 0.93
N SER A 129 -3.90 1.03 1.75
CA SER A 129 -4.62 0.90 3.02
C SER A 129 -5.90 0.08 2.86
N THR A 130 -6.25 -0.69 3.88
CA THR A 130 -7.55 -1.37 3.94
C THR A 130 -8.63 -0.33 4.21
N VAL A 131 -9.38 0.07 3.19
CA VAL A 131 -10.36 1.15 3.26
C VAL A 131 -11.76 0.66 2.88
N PRO A 132 -12.84 1.18 3.50
CA PRO A 132 -14.20 0.82 3.13
C PRO A 132 -14.52 0.99 1.64
N ILE A 133 -15.52 0.26 1.17
CA ILE A 133 -16.00 0.37 -0.22
C ILE A 133 -16.48 1.80 -0.47
N GLY A 134 -16.00 2.42 -1.56
CA GLY A 134 -16.29 3.79 -1.95
C GLY A 134 -15.23 4.80 -1.49
N THR A 135 -14.18 4.39 -0.77
CA THR A 135 -13.10 5.31 -0.38
C THR A 135 -12.32 5.83 -1.59
N ALA A 136 -12.12 5.03 -2.64
CA ALA A 136 -11.56 5.50 -3.91
C ALA A 136 -12.38 6.66 -4.52
N ARG A 137 -13.72 6.58 -4.44
CA ARG A 137 -14.60 7.68 -4.89
C ARG A 137 -14.50 8.91 -4.01
N ALA A 138 -14.35 8.72 -2.69
CA ALA A 138 -14.12 9.82 -1.77
C ALA A 138 -12.78 10.52 -2.04
N LEU A 139 -11.71 9.75 -2.25
CA LEU A 139 -10.40 10.27 -2.66
C LEU A 139 -10.51 11.06 -3.97
N GLN A 140 -11.17 10.51 -4.98
CA GLN A 140 -11.35 11.20 -6.27
C GLN A 140 -12.05 12.56 -6.09
N ARG A 141 -13.12 12.63 -5.30
CA ARG A 141 -13.82 13.89 -4.99
C ARG A 141 -12.93 14.87 -4.24
N GLN A 142 -12.25 14.42 -3.19
CA GLN A 142 -11.37 15.26 -2.38
C GLN A 142 -10.24 15.86 -3.24
N VAL A 143 -9.64 15.08 -4.14
CA VAL A 143 -8.59 15.55 -5.05
C VAL A 143 -9.12 16.57 -6.06
N MET A 144 -10.35 16.38 -6.58
CA MET A 144 -11.02 17.37 -7.43
C MET A 144 -11.35 18.67 -6.69
N GLU A 145 -11.79 18.59 -5.43
CA GLU A 145 -12.07 19.76 -4.58
C GLU A 145 -10.81 20.59 -4.32
N HIS A 146 -9.64 19.95 -4.30
CA HIS A 146 -8.34 20.61 -4.25
C HIS A 146 -7.89 21.21 -5.61
N GLY A 147 -8.69 21.06 -6.68
CA GLY A 147 -8.36 21.59 -8.01
C GLY A 147 -7.19 20.87 -8.68
N ILE A 148 -6.86 19.65 -8.25
CA ILE A 148 -5.81 18.86 -8.87
C ILE A 148 -6.34 18.27 -10.17
N GLU A 149 -5.65 18.55 -11.28
CA GLU A 149 -5.99 18.02 -12.60
C GLU A 149 -5.04 16.89 -13.01
N ASN A 150 -5.41 16.18 -14.09
CA ASN A 150 -4.65 15.12 -14.72
C ASN A 150 -4.15 14.07 -13.72
N PHE A 151 -5.10 13.44 -13.01
CA PHE A 151 -4.85 12.38 -12.04
C PHE A 151 -5.82 11.22 -12.24
N GLY A 152 -5.40 10.02 -11.83
CA GLY A 152 -6.26 8.85 -11.68
C GLY A 152 -6.34 8.41 -10.23
N VAL A 153 -7.34 7.60 -9.92
CA VAL A 153 -7.46 6.93 -8.61
C VAL A 153 -7.55 5.43 -8.81
N ALA A 154 -6.83 4.68 -7.98
CA ALA A 154 -6.86 3.23 -7.98
C ALA A 154 -7.02 2.67 -6.58
N SER A 155 -7.54 1.45 -6.50
CA SER A 155 -7.49 0.59 -5.31
C SER A 155 -6.57 -0.59 -5.58
N ASN A 156 -5.58 -0.80 -4.72
CA ASN A 156 -4.63 -1.91 -4.79
C ASN A 156 -4.45 -2.50 -3.39
N PRO A 157 -5.44 -3.26 -2.89
CA PRO A 157 -5.38 -3.82 -1.56
C PRO A 157 -4.17 -4.75 -1.40
N GLU A 158 -3.65 -4.80 -0.18
CA GLU A 158 -2.59 -5.73 0.21
C GLU A 158 -3.16 -7.05 0.77
N PHE A 159 -2.39 -8.13 0.72
CA PHE A 159 -2.76 -9.44 1.29
C PHE A 159 -1.57 -10.08 2.02
N LEU A 160 -0.80 -9.25 2.72
CA LEU A 160 0.48 -9.62 3.31
C LEU A 160 0.25 -10.19 4.72
N PRO A 161 0.68 -11.42 5.00
CA PRO A 161 0.78 -11.92 6.36
C PRO A 161 2.00 -11.32 7.05
N GLU A 162 1.86 -10.90 8.31
CA GLU A 162 2.98 -10.49 9.16
C GLU A 162 3.98 -11.64 9.34
N GLY A 163 5.28 -11.34 9.23
CA GLY A 163 6.37 -12.31 9.29
C GLY A 163 6.74 -12.96 7.95
N GLU A 164 5.93 -12.76 6.91
CA GLU A 164 6.19 -13.26 5.55
C GLU A 164 5.90 -12.21 4.46
N ALA A 165 5.64 -10.96 4.83
CA ALA A 165 5.26 -9.90 3.90
C ALA A 165 6.28 -9.66 2.79
N VAL A 166 7.59 -9.78 3.06
CA VAL A 166 8.61 -9.64 2.00
C VAL A 166 8.46 -10.76 0.96
N GLU A 167 8.40 -12.03 1.40
CA GLU A 167 8.26 -13.16 0.47
C GLU A 167 6.88 -13.18 -0.20
N ALA A 168 5.82 -12.85 0.52
CA ALA A 168 4.47 -12.74 0.00
C ALA A 168 4.35 -11.62 -1.05
N SER A 169 5.12 -10.52 -0.89
CA SER A 169 5.20 -9.46 -1.90
C SER A 169 6.02 -9.88 -3.14
N ARG A 170 7.00 -10.76 -2.97
CA ARG A 170 7.80 -11.29 -4.09
C ARG A 170 7.06 -12.35 -4.90
N LYS A 171 6.23 -13.17 -4.25
CA LYS A 171 5.51 -14.30 -4.86
C LYS A 171 4.03 -14.29 -4.45
N PRO A 172 3.28 -13.21 -4.73
CA PRO A 172 1.89 -13.14 -4.32
C PRO A 172 1.06 -14.18 -5.08
N ASN A 173 0.04 -14.74 -4.42
CA ASN A 173 -0.95 -15.58 -5.12
C ASN A 173 -1.76 -14.75 -6.12
N ARG A 174 -2.04 -13.48 -5.80
CA ARG A 174 -2.73 -12.53 -6.66
C ARG A 174 -2.30 -11.10 -6.39
N VAL A 175 -2.40 -10.27 -7.43
CA VAL A 175 -2.34 -8.80 -7.33
C VAL A 175 -3.67 -8.27 -7.85
N VAL A 176 -4.40 -7.55 -7.01
CA VAL A 176 -5.71 -6.98 -7.36
C VAL A 176 -5.53 -5.49 -7.65
N VAL A 177 -6.03 -5.05 -8.80
CA VAL A 177 -5.95 -3.67 -9.27
C VAL A 177 -7.34 -3.20 -9.66
N GLY A 178 -7.84 -2.23 -8.92
CA GLY A 178 -9.09 -1.54 -9.20
C GLY A 178 -8.84 -0.17 -9.84
N CYS A 179 -9.20 0.02 -11.11
CA CYS A 179 -9.11 1.30 -11.83
C CYS A 179 -10.34 1.50 -12.72
N ASP A 180 -10.61 2.74 -13.15
CA ASP A 180 -11.70 3.03 -14.09
C ASP A 180 -11.22 3.24 -15.53
N GLU A 181 -9.99 3.73 -15.70
CA GLU A 181 -9.46 4.12 -17.00
C GLU A 181 -8.28 3.23 -17.43
N GLU A 182 -8.22 2.89 -18.72
CA GLU A 182 -7.13 2.08 -19.29
C GLU A 182 -5.74 2.73 -19.11
N GLN A 183 -5.67 4.06 -19.04
CA GLN A 183 -4.40 4.74 -18.74
C GLN A 183 -3.89 4.46 -17.32
N ASP A 184 -4.78 4.26 -16.35
CA ASP A 184 -4.42 3.91 -14.97
C ASP A 184 -4.00 2.43 -14.88
N PHE A 185 -4.71 1.55 -15.58
CA PHE A 185 -4.29 0.15 -15.71
C PHE A 185 -2.91 0.03 -16.35
N ARG A 186 -2.56 0.84 -17.36
CA ARG A 186 -1.21 0.85 -17.93
C ARG A 186 -0.14 1.23 -16.93
N ILE A 187 -0.40 2.20 -16.06
CA ILE A 187 0.52 2.57 -14.97
C ILE A 187 0.69 1.39 -14.01
N MET A 188 -0.42 0.77 -13.59
CA MET A 188 -0.39 -0.38 -12.66
C MET A 188 0.27 -1.62 -13.26
N ARG A 189 0.08 -1.91 -14.55
CA ARG A 189 0.77 -2.99 -15.27
C ARG A 189 2.27 -2.75 -15.37
N ARG A 190 2.72 -1.49 -15.47
CA ARG A 190 4.15 -1.15 -15.45
C ARG A 190 4.75 -1.31 -14.06
N ILE A 191 4.04 -0.90 -13.00
CA ILE A 191 4.46 -1.11 -11.60
C ILE A 191 4.59 -2.62 -11.29
N TYR A 192 3.66 -3.43 -11.77
CA TYR A 192 3.61 -4.86 -11.50
C TYR A 192 3.98 -5.73 -12.71
N SER A 193 4.84 -5.23 -13.60
CA SER A 193 5.18 -5.88 -14.87
C SER A 193 5.66 -7.33 -14.74
N GLN A 194 6.34 -7.64 -13.64
CA GLN A 194 6.79 -8.98 -13.25
C GLN A 194 5.66 -9.96 -12.96
N PHE A 195 4.45 -9.49 -12.67
CA PHE A 195 3.28 -10.30 -12.31
C PHE A 195 2.22 -10.40 -13.40
N VAL A 196 2.14 -9.45 -14.33
CA VAL A 196 1.07 -9.37 -15.34
C VAL A 196 0.93 -10.66 -16.17
N SER A 197 2.03 -11.32 -16.49
CA SER A 197 2.04 -12.57 -17.26
C SER A 197 2.64 -13.75 -16.49
N HIS A 198 2.70 -13.65 -15.15
CA HIS A 198 3.32 -14.67 -14.33
C HIS A 198 2.37 -15.88 -14.13
N VAL A 199 2.87 -17.08 -14.41
CA VAL A 199 2.04 -18.30 -14.45
C VAL A 199 1.43 -18.73 -13.10
N ARG A 200 1.97 -18.26 -11.97
CA ARG A 200 1.46 -18.59 -10.62
C ARG A 200 0.79 -17.44 -9.90
N THR A 201 0.83 -16.23 -10.46
CA THR A 201 0.29 -15.03 -9.82
C THR A 201 -0.87 -14.54 -10.65
N ALA A 202 -2.06 -14.54 -10.07
CA ALA A 202 -3.22 -13.97 -10.74
C ALA A 202 -3.15 -12.44 -10.71
N TYR A 203 -2.97 -11.81 -11.86
CA TYR A 203 -3.10 -10.35 -11.99
C TYR A 203 -4.55 -10.02 -12.34
N ILE A 204 -5.29 -9.41 -11.41
CA ILE A 204 -6.73 -9.22 -11.49
C ILE A 204 -7.03 -7.73 -11.63
N GLU A 205 -7.58 -7.36 -12.77
CA GLU A 205 -8.07 -6.00 -13.06
C GLU A 205 -9.58 -5.93 -12.85
N THR A 206 -10.05 -4.90 -12.16
CA THR A 206 -11.46 -4.72 -11.80
C THR A 206 -11.77 -3.25 -11.49
N THR A 207 -12.95 -2.94 -10.96
CA THR A 207 -13.30 -1.58 -10.49
C THR A 207 -12.71 -1.29 -9.11
N PRO A 208 -12.47 -0.02 -8.74
CA PRO A 208 -12.00 0.34 -7.40
C PRO A 208 -12.85 -0.24 -6.27
N GLU A 209 -14.17 -0.17 -6.36
CA GLU A 209 -15.10 -0.69 -5.35
C GLU A 209 -15.03 -2.21 -5.22
N THR A 210 -14.85 -2.91 -6.34
CA THR A 210 -14.70 -4.37 -6.33
C THR A 210 -13.38 -4.76 -5.69
N ALA A 211 -12.29 -4.03 -5.98
CA ALA A 211 -11.00 -4.27 -5.34
C ALA A 211 -11.06 -4.03 -3.82
N GLU A 212 -11.70 -2.94 -3.37
CA GLU A 212 -11.96 -2.66 -1.95
C GLU A 212 -12.76 -3.80 -1.30
N ALA A 213 -13.83 -4.26 -1.96
CA ALA A 213 -14.66 -5.36 -1.47
C ALA A 213 -13.89 -6.69 -1.36
N ILE A 214 -13.03 -7.02 -2.33
CA ILE A 214 -12.24 -8.26 -2.31
C ILE A 214 -11.38 -8.35 -1.03
N LYS A 215 -10.82 -7.23 -0.55
CA LYS A 215 -10.04 -7.23 0.69
C LYS A 215 -10.87 -7.63 1.90
N TYR A 216 -12.04 -7.01 2.08
CA TYR A 216 -12.93 -7.32 3.19
C TYR A 216 -13.43 -8.76 3.11
N VAL A 217 -13.91 -9.18 1.94
CA VAL A 217 -14.42 -10.55 1.75
C VAL A 217 -13.35 -11.59 2.04
N ALA A 218 -12.11 -11.38 1.55
CA ALA A 218 -11.00 -12.30 1.80
C ALA A 218 -10.70 -12.44 3.30
N ASN A 219 -10.58 -11.32 4.02
CA ASN A 219 -10.30 -11.33 5.45
C ASN A 219 -11.47 -11.91 6.26
N THR A 220 -12.72 -11.59 5.91
CA THR A 220 -13.91 -12.13 6.55
C THR A 220 -14.02 -13.64 6.37
N LEU A 221 -13.74 -14.17 5.18
CA LEU A 221 -13.76 -15.61 4.94
C LEU A 221 -12.69 -16.35 5.75
N LEU A 222 -11.47 -15.79 5.85
CA LEU A 222 -10.40 -16.37 6.66
C LEU A 222 -10.80 -16.41 8.15
N MET A 223 -11.29 -15.29 8.69
CA MET A 223 -11.78 -15.23 10.07
C MET A 223 -12.95 -16.20 10.30
N THR A 224 -13.88 -16.29 9.36
CA THR A 224 -15.01 -17.23 9.44
C THR A 224 -14.52 -18.68 9.52
N TYR A 225 -13.53 -19.06 8.71
CA TYR A 225 -12.97 -20.41 8.72
C TYR A 225 -12.31 -20.74 10.06
N ILE A 226 -11.53 -19.81 10.62
CA ILE A 226 -10.89 -19.94 11.93
C ILE A 226 -11.96 -20.07 13.03
N SER A 227 -12.95 -19.17 13.05
CA SER A 227 -14.04 -19.19 14.03
C SER A 227 -14.87 -20.46 13.95
N PHE A 228 -15.16 -20.95 12.74
CA PHE A 228 -15.90 -22.20 12.54
C PHE A 228 -15.14 -23.40 13.09
N TRP A 229 -13.85 -23.55 12.75
CA TRP A 229 -13.07 -24.70 13.23
C TRP A 229 -12.79 -24.64 14.73
N ASN A 230 -12.56 -23.45 15.30
CA ASN A 230 -12.39 -23.31 16.75
C ASN A 230 -13.72 -23.50 17.52
N GLY A 231 -14.83 -22.98 16.99
CA GLY A 231 -16.12 -22.98 17.67
C GLY A 231 -16.90 -24.29 17.53
N VAL A 232 -16.89 -24.89 16.33
CA VAL A 232 -17.66 -26.11 16.01
C VAL A 232 -16.74 -27.32 15.94
N GLY A 233 -15.72 -27.26 15.06
CA GLY A 233 -14.88 -28.43 14.77
C GLY A 233 -14.14 -28.96 16.00
N ALA A 234 -13.42 -28.09 16.71
CA ALA A 234 -12.66 -28.44 17.90
C ALA A 234 -13.58 -28.98 19.02
N ARG A 235 -14.75 -28.35 19.23
CA ARG A 235 -15.71 -28.76 20.27
C ARG A 235 -16.34 -30.12 19.99
N LEU A 236 -16.65 -30.41 18.73
CA LEU A 236 -17.09 -31.74 18.34
C LEU A 236 -15.98 -32.78 18.55
N ALA A 237 -14.75 -32.46 18.14
CA ALA A 237 -13.58 -33.33 18.27
C ALA A 237 -13.23 -33.70 19.72
N GLU A 238 -13.49 -32.83 20.71
CA GLU A 238 -13.29 -33.13 22.13
C GLU A 238 -14.06 -34.38 22.62
N THR A 239 -15.14 -34.75 21.93
CA THR A 239 -16.00 -35.88 22.32
C THR A 239 -15.82 -37.13 21.46
N PHE A 240 -15.05 -37.05 20.36
CA PHE A 240 -14.71 -38.22 19.55
C PHE A 240 -13.43 -38.89 20.12
N PRO A 241 -13.41 -40.22 20.30
CA PRO A 241 -12.29 -40.96 20.90
C PRO A 241 -11.02 -40.99 20.05
#